data_AF-A0A8B4BS98-F1
#
_entry.id   AF-A0A8B4BS98-F1
#
_cell.length_a   1.000
_cell.length_b   1.000
_cell.length_c   1.000
_cell.angle_alpha   90.00
_cell.angle_beta   90.00
_cell.angle_gamma   90.00
#
_symmetry.space_group_name_H-M   'P 1'
#
loop_
_entity.id
_entity.type
_entity.pdbx_description
1 polymer ?
#
loop_
_entity_poly.entity_id
_entity_poly.type
_entity_poly.pdbx_seq_one_letter_code
_entity_poly.pdbx_strand_id
1 'polypeptide(L)' 'MADRKKLIVEAAAKSFSEFGYKATTMDHVARSAGVGKGTIYTFFKNKEELLQL' A
#
# COMPACT_ATOMS: atom_id res chain seq x y z
N MET A 1 -4.11 -4.91 -18.45
CA MET A 1 -4.79 -4.58 -17.18
C MET A 1 -3.74 -4.61 -16.09
N ALA A 2 -3.45 -3.49 -15.42
CA ALA A 2 -2.47 -3.49 -14.33
C ALA A 2 -3.02 -4.25 -13.12
N ASP A 3 -2.22 -5.13 -12.54
CA ASP A 3 -2.60 -5.85 -11.33
C ASP A 3 -2.59 -4.88 -10.14
N ARG A 4 -3.79 -4.52 -9.66
CA ARG A 4 -3.95 -3.53 -8.58
C ARG A 4 -3.25 -3.97 -7.30
N LYS A 5 -3.23 -5.28 -7.00
CA LYS A 5 -2.54 -5.81 -5.82
C LYS A 5 -1.04 -5.57 -5.96
N LYS A 6 -0.47 -5.84 -7.14
CA LYS A 6 0.95 -5.57 -7.43
C LYS A 6 1.30 -4.09 -7.26
N LEU A 7 0.49 -3.18 -7.81
CA LEU A 7 0.71 -1.73 -7.67
C LEU A 7 0.72 -1.27 -6.20
N ILE A 8 -0.20 -1.82 -5.39
CA ILE A 8 -0.27 -1.52 -3.96
C ILE A 8 0.98 -2.01 -3.23
N VAL A 9 1.44 -3.24 -3.51
CA VAL A 9 2.64 -3.81 -2.87
C VAL A 9 3.90 -3.02 -3.22
N GLU A 10 4.08 -2.66 -4.49
CA GLU A 10 5.22 -1.84 -4.93
C GLU A 10 5.22 -0.45 -4.26
N ALA A 11 4.04 0.20 -4.19
CA ALA A 11 3.90 1.48 -3.51
C ALA A 11 4.14 1.37 -1.99
N ALA A 12 3.70 0.28 -1.35
CA ALA A 12 3.93 0.02 0.06
C ALA A 12 5.42 -0.17 0.35
N ALA A 13 6.10 -1.03 -0.42
CA ALA A 13 7.53 -1.28 -0.29
C ALA A 13 8.35 0.01 -0.40
N LYS A 14 8.06 0.83 -1.42
CA LYS A 14 8.70 2.13 -1.60
C LYS A 14 8.42 3.07 -0.42
N SER A 15 7.17 3.18 0.01
CA SER A 15 6.78 4.05 1.13
C SER A 15 7.45 3.63 2.45
N PHE A 16 7.50 2.32 2.72
CA PHE A 16 8.17 1.80 3.92
C PHE A 16 9.68 2.06 3.89
N SER A 17 10.32 1.94 2.72
CA SER A 17 11.75 2.23 2.58
C SER A 17 12.08 3.72 2.71
N GLU A 18 11.22 4.61 2.22
CA GLU A 18 11.47 6.06 2.21
C GLU A 18 11.10 6.74 3.53
N PHE A 19 9.98 6.33 4.14
CA PHE A 19 9.40 7.02 5.31
C PHE A 19 9.41 6.17 6.57
N GLY A 20 9.71 4.87 6.46
CA GLY A 20 9.58 3.91 7.55
C GLY A 20 8.14 3.46 7.81
N TYR A 21 8.00 2.32 8.49
CA TYR A 21 6.72 1.68 8.77
C TYR A 21 5.76 2.56 9.60
N LYS A 22 6.26 3.25 10.62
CA LYS A 22 5.44 4.07 11.52
C LYS A 22 4.81 5.27 10.80
N ALA A 23 5.58 5.97 9.97
CA ALA A 23 5.12 7.16 9.25
C ALA A 23 4.27 6.85 8.02
N THR A 24 4.40 5.65 7.45
CA THR A 24 3.57 5.21 6.33
C THR A 24 2.13 4.94 6.80
N THR A 25 1.12 5.34 6.03
CA THR A 25 -0.30 5.05 6.30
C THR A 25 -0.93 4.30 5.12
N MET A 26 -2.01 3.54 5.35
CA MET A 26 -2.77 2.88 4.28
C MET A 26 -3.23 3.86 3.20
N ASP A 27 -3.63 5.06 3.64
CA ASP A 27 -4.11 6.13 2.80
C ASP A 27 -3.00 6.74 1.93
N HIS A 28 -1.79 6.88 2.49
CA HIS A 28 -0.60 7.26 1.73
C HIS A 28 -0.27 6.22 0.66
N VAL A 29 -0.25 4.93 1.01
CA VAL A 29 0.03 3.84 0.06
C VAL A 29 -1.01 3.80 -1.06
N ALA A 30 -2.30 3.96 -0.73
CA ALA A 30 -3.36 3.98 -1.73
C ALA A 30 -3.17 5.10 -2.76
N ARG A 31 -2.85 6.32 -2.29
CA ARG A 31 -2.53 7.46 -3.16
C ARG A 31 -1.31 7.19 -4.03
N SER A 32 -0.23 6.69 -3.44
CA SER A 32 1.01 6.38 -4.17
C SER A 32 0.83 5.28 -5.22
N ALA A 33 -0.06 4.32 -4.97
CA ALA A 33 -0.44 3.28 -5.94
C ALA A 33 -1.47 3.74 -6.99
N GLY A 34 -1.98 4.98 -6.89
CA GLY A 34 -3.02 5.50 -7.79
C GLY A 34 -4.36 4.78 -7.65
N VAL A 35 -4.67 4.23 -6.47
CA VAL A 35 -5.92 3.49 -6.21
C VAL A 35 -6.79 4.21 -5.18
N GLY A 36 -8.09 3.95 -5.23
CA GLY A 36 -9.02 4.45 -4.21
C GLY A 36 -8.80 3.76 -2.86
N LYS A 37 -9.13 4.46 -1.78
CA LYS A 37 -9.04 3.92 -0.41
C LYS A 37 -9.84 2.62 -0.23
N GLY A 38 -11.05 2.53 -0.78
CA GLY A 38 -11.83 1.28 -0.74
C GLY A 38 -11.14 0.11 -1.46
N THR A 39 -10.41 0.41 -2.54
CA THR A 39 -9.67 -0.60 -3.30
C THR A 39 -8.52 -1.19 -2.50
N ILE A 40 -7.73 -0.38 -1.78
CA ILE A 40 -6.65 -0.93 -0.94
C ILE A 40 -7.21 -1.84 0.16
N TYR A 41 -8.32 -1.44 0.80
CA TYR A 41 -8.96 -2.24 1.85
C TYR A 41 -9.68 -3.50 1.34
N THR A 42 -9.88 -3.62 0.01
CA THR A 42 -10.35 -4.87 -0.60
C THR A 42 -9.24 -5.93 -0.62
N PHE A 43 -7.97 -5.52 -0.67
CA PHE A 43 -6.81 -6.42 -0.74
C PHE A 43 -6.07 -6.57 0.59
N PHE A 44 -6.04 -5.52 1.41
CA PHE A 44 -5.24 -5.44 2.63
C PHE A 44 -6.00 -4.74 3.75
N LYS A 45 -6.12 -5.39 4.90
CA LYS A 45 -6.85 -4.86 6.06
C LYS A 45 -6.06 -3.81 6.82
N ASN A 46 -4.72 -3.91 6.82
CA ASN A 46 -3.85 -3.03 7.58
C ASN A 46 -2.42 -2.99 7.01
N LYS A 47 -1.56 -2.16 7.63
CA LYS A 47 -0.16 -1.98 7.21
C LYS A 47 0.72 -3.20 7.47
N GLU A 48 0.37 -4.03 8.45
CA GLU A 48 1.14 -5.22 8.79
C GLU A 48 1.00 -6.27 7.69
N GLU A 49 -0.22 -6.46 7.16
CA GLU A 49 -0.48 -7.34 6.01
C GLU A 49 0.26 -6.87 4.74
N LEU A 50 0.41 -5.55 4.56
CA LEU A 50 1.22 -4.99 3.47
C LEU A 50 2.73 -5.25 3.66
N LEU A 51 3.20 -5.39 4.90
CA LEU A 51 4.62 -5.58 5.22
C LEU A 51 5.05 -7.06 5.14
N GLN A 52 4.11 -8.00 5.30
CA GLN A 52 4.36 -9.44 5.34
C GLN A 52 4.51 -10.10 3.94
N LEU A 53 4.52 -9.31 2.86
CA LEU A 53 4.64 -9.76 1.47
C LEU A 53 5.98 -9.33 0.84
#